data_AF-A0A6B2C598-F1
#
_entry.id   AF-A0A6B2C598-F1
#
_cell.length_a   1.000
_cell.length_b   1.000
_cell.length_c   1.000
_cell.angle_alpha   90.00
_cell.angle_beta   90.00
_cell.angle_gamma   90.00
#
_symmetry.space_group_name_H-M   'P 1'
#
loop_
_entity.id
_entity.type
_entity.pdbx_description
1 polymer ?
#
loop_
_entity_poly.entity_id
_entity_poly.type
_entity_poly.pdbx_seq_one_letter_code
_entity_poly.pdbx_strand_id
1 'polypeptide(L)'
;MAERRTKLVPVSEDDLERLREIANTIGVPLRELISRMFRDGATLALISGGRLSEVEAEYKALKELGRVGFALLPVSTLNKLVHNSSSIEDALRDAREVGRGVGTLYRVSGLIDDEHIHGFIKAVFPDSTQVNIKSDDENLVLTVVAMARTKESIDISSALIEGFLESLGYAALSKEVTSGLLVAQFKKQRR
;
A
#
# COMPACT_ATOMS: atom_id res chain seq x y z
N MET A 1 7.88 2.97 -43.56
CA MET A 1 7.05 3.54 -42.47
C MET A 1 6.16 2.44 -41.94
N ALA A 2 6.19 2.14 -40.64
CA ALA A 2 5.34 1.09 -40.08
C ALA A 2 3.89 1.58 -40.05
N GLU A 3 3.01 0.92 -40.82
CA GLU A 3 1.57 1.13 -40.77
C GLU A 3 1.07 0.91 -39.33
N ARG A 4 0.48 1.94 -38.72
CA ARG A 4 -0.20 1.79 -37.41
C ARG A 4 -1.47 0.96 -37.61
N ARG A 5 -1.33 -0.36 -37.54
CA ARG A 5 -2.46 -1.29 -37.54
C ARG A 5 -3.36 -1.00 -36.35
N THR A 6 -4.58 -0.56 -36.62
CA THR A 6 -5.63 -0.39 -35.61
C THR A 6 -6.32 -1.73 -35.41
N LYS A 7 -6.56 -2.10 -34.15
CA LYS A 7 -7.32 -3.30 -33.78
C LYS A 7 -8.55 -2.87 -32.99
N LEU A 8 -9.67 -3.56 -33.21
CA LEU A 8 -10.88 -3.39 -32.42
C LEU A 8 -10.75 -4.20 -31.13
N VAL A 9 -11.00 -3.56 -30.00
CA VAL A 9 -11.04 -4.21 -28.68
C VAL A 9 -12.47 -4.03 -28.16
N PRO A 10 -13.19 -5.10 -27.84
CA PRO A 10 -14.52 -4.99 -27.25
C PRO A 10 -14.40 -4.41 -25.83
N VAL A 11 -15.28 -3.46 -25.50
CA VAL A 11 -15.36 -2.81 -24.19
C VAL A 11 -16.84 -2.72 -23.82
N SER A 12 -17.18 -2.78 -22.54
CA SER A 12 -18.56 -2.58 -22.10
C SER A 12 -19.02 -1.14 -22.40
N GLU A 13 -20.31 -0.96 -22.65
CA GLU A 13 -20.87 0.36 -22.92
C GLU A 13 -20.77 1.26 -21.68
N ASP A 14 -21.01 0.70 -20.49
CA ASP A 14 -20.90 1.40 -19.21
C ASP A 14 -19.48 1.92 -18.95
N ASP A 15 -18.45 1.12 -19.24
CA ASP A 15 -17.05 1.55 -19.09
C ASP A 15 -16.69 2.65 -20.10
N LEU A 16 -17.21 2.55 -21.33
CA LEU A 16 -16.99 3.55 -22.37
C LEU A 16 -17.63 4.89 -22.00
N GLU A 17 -18.83 4.88 -21.40
CA GLU A 17 -19.53 6.09 -20.95
C GLU A 17 -18.77 6.75 -19.80
N ARG A 18 -18.32 5.99 -18.81
CA ARG A 18 -17.44 6.51 -17.73
C ARG A 18 -16.18 7.17 -18.28
N LEU A 19 -15.53 6.54 -19.26
CA LEU A 19 -14.36 7.12 -19.91
C LEU A 19 -14.69 8.39 -20.68
N ARG A 20 -15.88 8.48 -21.28
CA ARG A 20 -16.36 9.69 -21.98
C ARG A 20 -16.59 10.84 -20.99
N GLU A 21 -17.19 10.58 -19.84
CA GLU A 21 -17.37 11.58 -18.78
C GLU A 21 -16.03 12.13 -18.28
N ILE A 22 -15.05 11.25 -18.03
CA ILE A 22 -13.70 11.64 -17.63
C ILE A 22 -13.03 12.47 -18.72
N ALA A 23 -13.09 12.01 -19.98
CA ALA A 23 -12.49 12.71 -21.13
C ALA A 23 -13.04 14.14 -21.30
N ASN A 24 -14.37 14.29 -21.16
CA ASN A 24 -15.03 15.59 -21.19
C ASN A 24 -14.60 16.48 -20.02
N THR A 25 -14.49 15.92 -18.82
CA THR A 25 -14.08 16.65 -17.60
C THR A 25 -12.67 17.22 -17.73
N ILE A 26 -11.74 16.46 -18.31
CA ILE A 26 -10.33 16.87 -18.47
C ILE A 26 -10.05 17.53 -19.83
N GLY A 27 -11.06 17.71 -20.68
CA GLY A 27 -10.96 18.43 -21.95
C GLY A 27 -10.15 17.73 -23.05
N VAL A 28 -10.14 16.39 -23.09
CA VAL A 28 -9.39 15.63 -24.11
C VAL A 28 -10.30 14.71 -24.93
N PRO A 29 -9.95 14.39 -26.20
CA PRO A 29 -10.70 13.41 -26.97
C PRO A 29 -10.66 12.01 -26.30
N LEU A 30 -11.80 11.31 -26.27
CA LEU A 30 -11.92 9.95 -25.69
C LEU A 30 -10.85 8.98 -26.23
N ARG A 31 -10.58 9.01 -27.54
CA ARG A 31 -9.53 8.19 -28.17
C ARG A 31 -8.14 8.47 -27.61
N GLU A 32 -7.84 9.73 -27.32
CA GLU A 32 -6.56 10.13 -26.74
C GLU A 32 -6.44 9.63 -25.30
N LEU A 33 -7.51 9.79 -24.50
CA LEU A 33 -7.59 9.25 -23.14
C LEU A 33 -7.34 7.74 -23.13
N ILE A 34 -8.08 6.98 -23.95
CA ILE A 34 -7.93 5.52 -24.06
C ILE A 34 -6.48 5.16 -24.44
N SER A 35 -5.90 5.85 -25.42
CA SER A 35 -4.52 5.59 -25.88
C SER A 35 -3.46 5.93 -24.81
N ARG A 36 -3.73 6.92 -23.95
CA ARG A 36 -2.89 7.24 -22.79
C ARG A 36 -3.02 6.16 -21.72
N MET A 37 -4.24 5.82 -21.31
CA MET A 37 -4.50 4.79 -20.30
C MET A 37 -3.91 3.43 -20.67
N PHE A 38 -3.99 3.02 -21.94
CA PHE A 38 -3.34 1.77 -22.38
C PHE A 38 -1.81 1.82 -22.27
N ARG A 39 -1.18 2.95 -22.58
CA ARG A 39 0.28 3.09 -22.44
C ARG A 39 0.69 3.12 -20.98
N ASP A 40 0.05 3.98 -20.19
CA ASP A 40 0.38 4.17 -18.78
C ASP A 40 0.09 2.88 -17.99
N GLY A 41 -1.05 2.23 -18.26
CA GLY A 41 -1.40 0.93 -17.70
C GLY A 41 -0.42 -0.18 -18.11
N ALA A 42 0.02 -0.22 -19.36
CA ALA A 42 1.05 -1.18 -19.78
C ALA A 42 2.40 -0.93 -19.09
N THR A 43 2.80 0.33 -18.93
CA THR A 43 4.02 0.70 -18.18
C THR A 43 3.91 0.30 -16.72
N LEU A 44 2.80 0.60 -16.05
CA LEU A 44 2.56 0.19 -14.67
C LEU A 44 2.53 -1.33 -14.52
N ALA A 45 1.89 -2.04 -15.45
CA ALA A 45 1.86 -3.51 -15.45
C ALA A 45 3.26 -4.11 -15.62
N LEU A 46 4.14 -3.51 -16.42
CA LEU A 46 5.53 -3.97 -16.52
C LEU A 46 6.29 -3.78 -15.21
N ILE A 47 6.07 -2.66 -14.52
CA ILE A 47 6.72 -2.36 -13.24
C ILE A 47 6.19 -3.30 -12.13
N SER A 48 4.90 -3.60 -12.13
CA SER A 48 4.25 -4.42 -11.09
C SER A 48 4.17 -5.91 -11.41
N GLY A 49 4.82 -6.38 -12.48
CA GLY A 49 4.77 -7.79 -12.87
C GLY A 49 3.37 -8.27 -13.28
N GLY A 50 2.56 -7.38 -13.84
CA GLY A 50 1.21 -7.63 -14.36
C GLY A 50 0.08 -7.40 -13.35
N ARG A 51 0.39 -6.96 -12.13
CA ARG A 51 -0.57 -6.84 -11.04
C ARG A 51 -1.02 -5.39 -10.86
N LEU A 52 -1.92 -4.93 -11.70
CA LEU A 52 -2.43 -3.56 -11.64
C LEU A 52 -3.34 -3.30 -10.43
N SER A 53 -4.09 -4.31 -9.96
CA SER A 53 -4.91 -4.18 -8.73
C SER A 53 -4.06 -3.87 -7.50
N GLU A 54 -2.89 -4.52 -7.38
CA GLU A 54 -1.94 -4.23 -6.30
C GLU A 54 -1.44 -2.77 -6.33
N VAL A 55 -1.17 -2.21 -7.52
CA VAL A 55 -0.75 -0.81 -7.68
C VAL A 55 -1.86 0.16 -7.26
N GLU A 56 -3.10 -0.14 -7.65
CA GLU A 56 -4.26 0.66 -7.25
C GLU A 56 -4.45 0.64 -5.73
N ALA A 57 -4.36 -0.54 -5.10
CA ALA A 57 -4.48 -0.69 -3.64
C ALA A 57 -3.38 0.07 -2.88
N GLU A 58 -2.13 0.00 -3.35
CA GLU A 58 -1.01 0.75 -2.77
C GLU A 58 -1.20 2.26 -2.93
N TYR A 59 -1.63 2.74 -4.10
CA TYR A 59 -1.91 4.16 -4.31
C TYR A 59 -3.02 4.68 -3.40
N LYS A 60 -4.12 3.92 -3.27
CA LYS A 60 -5.20 4.25 -2.32
C LYS A 60 -4.68 4.33 -0.90
N ALA A 61 -3.86 3.35 -0.48
CA ALA A 61 -3.25 3.36 0.85
C ALA A 61 -2.38 4.60 1.10
N LEU A 62 -1.52 4.97 0.14
CA LEU A 62 -0.71 6.18 0.23
C LEU A 62 -1.56 7.45 0.34
N LYS A 63 -2.71 7.52 -0.36
CA LYS A 63 -3.64 8.64 -0.24
C LYS A 63 -4.30 8.73 1.12
N GLU A 64 -4.75 7.60 1.68
CA GLU A 64 -5.34 7.59 3.02
C GLU A 64 -4.31 7.90 4.11
N LEU A 65 -3.10 7.35 3.99
CA LEU A 65 -1.97 7.72 4.85
C LEU A 65 -1.71 9.23 4.79
N GLY A 66 -1.61 9.80 3.58
CA GLY A 66 -1.40 11.25 3.41
C GLY A 66 -2.48 12.11 4.08
N ARG A 67 -3.73 11.66 4.11
CA ARG A 67 -4.84 12.37 4.79
C ARG A 67 -4.71 12.39 6.31
N VAL A 68 -4.06 11.39 6.90
CA VAL A 68 -3.80 11.33 8.35
C VAL A 68 -2.44 11.90 8.74
N GLY A 69 -1.78 12.65 7.84
CA GLY A 69 -0.53 13.34 8.11
C GLY A 69 0.73 12.51 7.87
N PHE A 70 0.64 11.34 7.24
CA PHE A 70 1.84 10.62 6.80
C PHE A 70 2.57 11.38 5.70
N ALA A 71 3.90 11.42 5.81
CA ALA A 71 4.79 12.00 4.83
C ALA A 71 5.80 10.96 4.34
N LEU A 72 6.10 10.99 3.04
CA LEU A 72 7.20 10.22 2.47
C LEU A 72 8.51 10.94 2.76
N LEU A 73 9.44 10.24 3.41
CA LEU A 73 10.77 10.75 3.73
C LEU A 73 11.83 9.85 3.10
N PRO A 74 12.97 10.40 2.66
CA PRO A 74 14.14 9.59 2.37
C PRO A 74 14.49 8.73 3.59
N VAL A 75 14.82 7.46 3.37
CA VAL A 75 15.10 6.49 4.46
C VAL A 75 16.23 6.99 5.38
N SER A 76 17.25 7.64 4.81
CA SER A 76 18.33 8.23 5.59
C SER A 76 17.86 9.36 6.50
N THR A 77 16.86 10.15 6.09
CA THR A 77 16.21 11.17 6.92
C THR A 77 15.38 10.53 8.01
N LEU A 78 14.56 9.52 7.67
CA LEU A 78 13.77 8.75 8.65
C LEU A 78 14.68 8.18 9.74
N ASN A 79 15.72 7.44 9.35
CA ASN A 79 16.67 6.83 10.30
C ASN A 79 17.29 7.89 11.23
N LYS A 80 17.67 9.06 10.71
CA LYS A 80 18.23 10.15 11.53
C LYS A 80 17.21 10.75 12.50
N LEU A 81 15.96 10.93 12.08
CA LEU A 81 14.91 11.47 12.95
C LEU A 81 14.59 10.49 14.08
N VAL A 82 14.51 9.20 13.76
CA VAL A 82 14.20 8.16 14.74
C VAL A 82 15.35 7.97 15.73
N HIS A 83 16.60 7.90 15.24
CA HIS A 83 17.77 7.71 16.08
C HIS A 83 17.98 8.86 17.09
N ASN A 84 17.62 10.10 16.72
CA ASN A 84 17.75 11.27 17.59
C ASN A 84 16.49 11.53 18.43
N SER A 85 15.48 10.68 18.37
CA SER A 85 14.26 10.82 19.18
C SER A 85 14.55 10.46 20.63
N SER A 86 14.25 11.38 21.55
CA SER A 86 14.33 11.13 22.99
C SER A 86 13.18 10.28 23.52
N SER A 87 12.14 10.02 22.72
CA SER A 87 10.98 9.21 23.11
C SER A 87 10.53 8.28 21.97
N ILE A 88 11.30 7.21 21.77
CA ILE A 88 10.93 6.16 20.82
C ILE A 88 9.62 5.45 21.21
N GLU A 89 9.33 5.36 22.51
CA GLU A 89 8.10 4.73 23.03
C GLU A 89 6.84 5.52 22.65
N ASP A 90 6.88 6.85 22.75
CA ASP A 90 5.77 7.68 22.29
C ASP A 90 5.58 7.55 20.78
N ALA A 91 6.67 7.56 20.00
CA ALA A 91 6.59 7.36 18.55
C ALA A 91 5.97 6.01 18.16
N LEU A 92 6.28 4.94 18.89
CA LEU A 92 5.67 3.61 18.69
C LEU A 92 4.17 3.62 19.02
N ARG A 93 3.79 4.27 20.13
CA ARG A 93 2.37 4.40 20.52
C ARG A 93 1.60 5.18 19.46
N ASP A 94 2.11 6.34 19.07
CA ASP A 94 1.47 7.22 18.09
C ASP A 94 1.35 6.52 16.73
N ALA A 95 2.41 5.83 16.28
CA ALA A 95 2.36 5.03 15.06
C ALA A 95 1.25 3.96 15.10
N ARG A 96 1.14 3.23 16.22
CA ARG A 96 0.09 2.22 16.40
C ARG A 96 -1.31 2.85 16.41
N GLU A 97 -1.49 3.99 17.07
CA GLU A 97 -2.77 4.70 17.09
C GLU A 97 -3.19 5.17 15.69
N VAL A 98 -2.25 5.75 14.92
CA VAL A 98 -2.53 6.12 13.53
C VAL A 98 -2.90 4.88 12.71
N GLY A 99 -2.20 3.77 12.90
CA GLY A 99 -2.52 2.50 12.25
C GLY A 99 -3.94 2.05 12.52
N ARG A 100 -4.37 2.08 13.79
CA ARG A 100 -5.76 1.76 14.19
C ARG A 100 -6.77 2.69 13.54
N GLY A 101 -6.44 3.99 13.44
CA GLY A 101 -7.26 4.98 12.75
C GLY A 101 -7.47 4.62 11.28
N VAL A 102 -6.39 4.37 10.55
CA VAL A 102 -6.44 4.01 9.12
C VAL A 102 -7.21 2.70 8.91
N GLY A 103 -6.94 1.67 9.70
CA GLY A 103 -7.64 0.40 9.55
C GLY A 103 -9.13 0.49 9.93
N THR A 104 -9.50 1.40 10.83
CA THR A 104 -10.92 1.74 11.08
C THR A 104 -11.57 2.37 9.84
N LEU A 105 -10.87 3.28 9.14
CA LEU A 105 -11.37 3.86 7.89
C LEU A 105 -11.56 2.80 6.81
N TYR A 106 -10.61 1.87 6.67
CA TYR A 106 -10.71 0.74 5.74
C TYR A 106 -11.93 -0.13 6.05
N ARG A 107 -12.12 -0.47 7.32
CA ARG A 107 -13.27 -1.25 7.78
C ARG A 107 -14.60 -0.57 7.49
N VAL A 108 -14.72 0.73 7.73
CA VAL A 108 -15.94 1.51 7.45
C VAL A 108 -16.18 1.65 5.95
N SER A 109 -15.12 1.75 5.15
CA SER A 109 -15.20 1.91 3.69
C SER A 109 -15.36 0.59 2.94
N GLY A 110 -15.40 -0.55 3.65
CA GLY A 110 -15.50 -1.89 3.05
C GLY A 110 -14.22 -2.40 2.38
N LEU A 111 -13.07 -1.75 2.61
CA LEU A 111 -11.77 -2.07 1.99
C LEU A 111 -10.98 -3.08 2.84
N ILE A 112 -11.57 -4.24 3.14
CA ILE A 112 -11.00 -5.23 4.08
C ILE A 112 -10.60 -6.55 3.44
N ASP A 113 -10.44 -6.57 2.12
CA ASP A 113 -9.88 -7.73 1.40
C ASP A 113 -8.34 -7.75 1.46
N ASP A 114 -7.78 -8.89 1.07
CA ASP A 114 -6.35 -9.15 1.07
C ASP A 114 -5.57 -8.16 0.19
N GLU A 115 -6.13 -7.72 -0.94
CA GLU A 115 -5.45 -6.76 -1.82
C GLU A 115 -5.23 -5.42 -1.12
N HIS A 116 -6.25 -4.91 -0.41
CA HIS A 116 -6.15 -3.65 0.33
C HIS A 116 -5.25 -3.75 1.56
N ILE A 117 -5.29 -4.88 2.29
CA ILE A 117 -4.38 -5.13 3.42
C ILE A 117 -2.93 -5.20 2.93
N HIS A 118 -2.68 -5.94 1.84
CA HIS A 118 -1.35 -6.06 1.24
C HIS A 118 -0.87 -4.72 0.70
N GLY A 119 -1.74 -3.97 0.03
CA GLY A 119 -1.45 -2.62 -0.47
C GLY A 119 -1.04 -1.66 0.65
N PHE A 120 -1.74 -1.69 1.79
CA PHE A 120 -1.36 -0.91 2.97
C PHE A 120 0.03 -1.30 3.50
N ILE A 121 0.27 -2.59 3.73
CA ILE A 121 1.55 -3.07 4.27
C ILE A 121 2.72 -2.70 3.35
N LYS A 122 2.54 -2.83 2.02
CA LYS A 122 3.55 -2.42 1.03
C LYS A 122 3.78 -0.91 1.06
N ALA A 123 2.72 -0.11 1.15
CA ALA A 123 2.81 1.36 1.21
C ALA A 123 3.58 1.88 2.44
N VAL A 124 3.65 1.10 3.53
CA VAL A 124 4.45 1.43 4.73
C VAL A 124 5.96 1.25 4.49
N PHE A 125 6.33 0.36 3.56
CA PHE A 125 7.72 0.05 3.19
C PHE A 125 7.99 0.27 1.69
N PRO A 126 7.85 1.51 1.18
CA PRO A 126 8.03 1.80 -0.24
C PRO A 126 9.47 1.58 -0.73
N ASP A 127 10.45 1.53 0.19
CA ASP A 127 11.87 1.28 -0.06
C ASP A 127 12.28 -0.20 0.07
N SER A 128 11.35 -1.09 0.39
CA SER A 128 11.65 -2.51 0.56
C SER A 128 12.03 -3.17 -0.77
N THR A 129 13.01 -4.08 -0.71
CA THR A 129 13.36 -4.94 -1.85
C THR A 129 12.40 -6.13 -1.95
N GLN A 130 11.80 -6.52 -0.83
CA GLN A 130 10.86 -7.62 -0.77
C GLN A 130 9.84 -7.40 0.36
N VAL A 131 8.56 -7.58 0.03
CA VAL A 131 7.47 -7.73 0.98
C VAL A 131 6.77 -9.04 0.66
N ASN A 132 6.88 -10.02 1.55
CA ASN A 132 6.19 -11.28 1.44
C ASN A 132 5.09 -11.34 2.48
N ILE A 133 3.85 -11.49 2.02
CA ILE A 133 2.67 -11.58 2.88
C ILE A 133 2.01 -12.90 2.53
N LYS A 134 1.93 -13.78 3.53
CA LYS A 134 1.20 -15.04 3.43
C LYS A 134 0.02 -14.96 4.38
N SER A 135 -1.17 -14.88 3.83
CA SER A 135 -2.43 -14.89 4.56
C SER A 135 -3.19 -16.19 4.34
N ASP A 136 -3.86 -16.65 5.38
CA ASP A 136 -5.02 -17.54 5.31
C ASP A 136 -6.18 -16.88 6.09
N ASP A 137 -7.32 -17.58 6.22
CA ASP A 137 -8.52 -17.04 6.87
C ASP A 137 -8.28 -16.53 8.30
N GLU A 138 -7.31 -17.11 9.02
CA GLU A 138 -7.02 -16.79 10.41
C GLU A 138 -5.62 -16.22 10.64
N ASN A 139 -4.64 -16.48 9.79
CA ASN A 139 -3.24 -16.16 10.04
C ASN A 139 -2.67 -15.23 8.97
N LEU A 140 -1.79 -14.33 9.38
CA LEU A 140 -1.00 -13.50 8.47
C LEU A 140 0.46 -13.53 8.89
N VAL A 141 1.32 -13.98 7.98
CA VAL A 141 2.78 -13.97 8.14
C VAL A 141 3.36 -12.91 7.23
N LEU A 142 4.06 -11.96 7.83
CA LEU A 142 4.71 -10.84 7.17
C LEU A 142 6.23 -11.02 7.24
N THR A 143 6.88 -10.91 6.08
CA THR A 143 8.33 -10.76 5.98
C THR A 143 8.66 -9.54 5.12
N VAL A 144 9.40 -8.59 5.67
CA VAL A 144 9.85 -7.38 4.95
C VAL A 144 11.36 -7.30 4.97
N VAL A 145 11.95 -7.09 3.79
CA VAL A 145 13.37 -6.84 3.59
C VAL A 145 13.53 -5.38 3.14
N ALA A 146 14.03 -4.53 4.05
CA ALA A 146 14.23 -3.10 3.85
C ALA A 146 15.63 -2.70 4.35
N MET A 147 16.67 -3.19 3.69
CA MET A 147 18.08 -3.13 4.13
C MET A 147 18.60 -1.74 4.51
N ALA A 148 18.00 -0.67 3.97
CA ALA A 148 18.38 0.70 4.28
C ALA A 148 17.85 1.21 5.64
N ARG A 149 16.91 0.51 6.28
CA ARG A 149 16.27 0.93 7.54
C ARG A 149 17.01 0.39 8.77
N THR A 150 17.10 1.21 9.81
CA THR A 150 17.56 0.76 11.13
C THR A 150 16.46 -0.05 11.84
N LYS A 151 16.82 -0.72 12.94
CA LYS A 151 15.88 -1.48 13.77
C LYS A 151 14.72 -0.59 14.24
N GLU A 152 15.02 0.61 14.74
CA GLU A 152 14.03 1.54 15.29
C GLU A 152 13.05 2.04 14.22
N SER A 153 13.54 2.32 13.01
CA SER A 153 12.70 2.71 11.87
C SER A 153 11.73 1.59 11.46
N ILE A 154 12.18 0.34 11.54
CA ILE A 154 11.34 -0.84 11.30
C ILE A 154 10.34 -1.03 12.44
N ASP A 155 10.75 -0.84 13.70
CA ASP A 155 9.87 -0.96 14.86
C ASP A 155 8.68 0.03 14.76
N ILE A 156 8.91 1.30 14.40
CA ILE A 156 7.85 2.30 14.18
C ILE A 156 6.89 1.87 13.07
N SER A 157 7.45 1.44 11.94
CA SER A 157 6.66 1.01 10.78
C SER A 157 5.85 -0.26 11.08
N SER A 158 6.43 -1.15 11.88
CA SER A 158 5.76 -2.35 12.36
C SER A 158 4.64 -2.03 13.35
N ALA A 159 4.83 -1.06 14.25
CA ALA A 159 3.79 -0.63 15.17
C ALA A 159 2.56 -0.06 14.44
N LEU A 160 2.79 0.70 13.36
CA LEU A 160 1.74 1.18 12.46
C LEU A 160 0.95 0.01 11.83
N ILE A 161 1.64 -0.99 11.27
CA ILE A 161 1.00 -2.17 10.69
C ILE A 161 0.24 -2.96 11.75
N GLU A 162 0.82 -3.11 12.95
CA GLU A 162 0.20 -3.80 14.06
C GLU A 162 -1.10 -3.11 14.47
N GLY A 163 -1.11 -1.78 14.60
CA GLY A 163 -2.33 -1.01 14.89
C GLY A 163 -3.38 -1.13 13.79
N PHE A 164 -2.96 -1.10 12.52
CA PHE A 164 -3.86 -1.31 11.38
C PHE A 164 -4.53 -2.69 11.46
N LEU A 165 -3.74 -3.75 11.60
CA LEU A 165 -4.23 -5.13 11.69
C LEU A 165 -5.11 -5.36 12.93
N GLU A 166 -4.81 -4.75 14.06
CA GLU A 166 -5.65 -4.78 15.26
C GLU A 166 -7.07 -4.29 15.01
N SER A 167 -7.21 -3.19 14.27
CA SER A 167 -8.54 -2.67 13.93
C SER A 167 -9.35 -3.61 13.03
N LEU A 168 -8.66 -4.50 12.29
CA LEU A 168 -9.25 -5.54 11.46
C LEU A 168 -9.48 -6.86 12.22
N GLY A 169 -9.17 -6.88 13.52
CA GLY A 169 -9.38 -8.03 14.40
C GLY A 169 -8.20 -8.99 14.49
N TYR A 170 -7.02 -8.64 13.98
CA TYR A 170 -5.81 -9.44 14.14
C TYR A 170 -5.07 -9.07 15.43
N ALA A 171 -4.39 -10.03 16.04
CA ALA A 171 -3.46 -9.81 17.15
C ALA A 171 -2.08 -10.34 16.78
N ALA A 172 -1.02 -9.62 17.17
CA ALA A 172 0.35 -10.09 16.98
C ALA A 172 0.62 -11.32 17.85
N LEU A 173 1.10 -12.39 17.25
CA LEU A 173 1.57 -13.60 17.94
C LEU A 173 3.06 -13.54 18.22
N SER A 174 3.83 -13.11 17.21
CA SER A 174 5.27 -12.97 17.30
C SER A 174 5.74 -11.84 16.39
N LYS A 175 6.84 -11.21 16.80
CA LYS A 175 7.49 -10.14 16.05
C LYS A 175 8.98 -10.19 16.33
N GLU A 176 9.76 -10.35 15.26
CA GLU A 176 11.20 -10.30 15.27
C GLU A 176 11.65 -9.16 14.36
N VAL A 177 12.40 -8.21 14.93
CA VAL A 177 12.89 -7.02 14.23
C VAL A 177 14.39 -6.93 14.39
N THR A 178 15.08 -6.88 13.27
CA THR A 178 16.51 -6.58 13.18
C THR A 178 16.74 -5.47 12.16
N SER A 179 17.97 -4.97 12.05
CA SER A 179 18.25 -3.93 11.05
C SER A 179 17.98 -4.47 9.64
N GLY A 180 17.08 -3.79 8.93
CA GLY A 180 16.69 -4.16 7.58
C GLY A 180 15.68 -5.31 7.44
N LEU A 181 15.25 -5.97 8.52
CA LEU A 181 14.35 -7.12 8.45
C LEU A 181 13.23 -7.05 9.50
N LEU A 182 12.00 -7.32 9.04
CA LEU A 182 10.84 -7.59 9.89
C LEU A 182 10.32 -8.98 9.57
N VAL A 183 10.13 -9.81 10.59
CA VAL A 183 9.33 -11.03 10.52
C VAL A 183 8.25 -10.95 11.59
N ALA A 184 6.98 -10.97 11.19
CA ALA A 184 5.87 -10.88 12.12
C ALA A 184 4.77 -11.88 11.78
N GLN A 185 4.11 -12.39 12.80
CA GLN A 185 2.98 -13.30 12.68
C GLN A 185 1.79 -12.70 13.42
N PHE A 186 0.63 -12.72 12.78
CA PHE A 186 -0.62 -12.21 13.30
C PHE A 186 -1.71 -13.26 13.18
N LYS A 187 -2.65 -13.25 14.13
CA LYS A 187 -3.81 -14.13 14.12
C LYS A 187 -5.10 -13.35 14.32
N LYS A 188 -6.08 -13.61 13.47
CA LYS A 188 -7.44 -13.09 13.56
C LYS A 188 -8.11 -13.64 14.81
N GLN A 189 -8.58 -12.76 15.67
CA GLN A 189 -9.35 -13.14 16.84
C GLN A 189 -10.76 -13.51 16.40
N ARG A 190 -11.20 -14.72 16.74
CA ARG A 190 -12.61 -15.10 16.61
C ARG A 190 -13.41 -14.22 17.58
N ARG A 191 -14.28 -13.37 17.03
CA ARG A 191 -15.32 -12.68 17.80
C ARG A 191 -16.48 -13.62 18.05
#